data_AF-A0A2V7RM37-F1
#
_entry.id   AF-A0A2V7RM37-F1
#
_cell.length_a   1.000
_cell.length_b   1.000
_cell.length_c   1.000
_cell.angle_alpha   90.00
_cell.angle_beta   90.00
_cell.angle_gamma   90.00
#
_symmetry.space_group_name_H-M   'P 1'
#
loop_
_entity.id
_entity.type
_entity.pdbx_description
1 polymer ?
#
loop_
_entity_poly.entity_id
_entity_poly.type
_entity_poly.pdbx_seq_one_letter_code
_entity_poly.pdbx_strand_id
1 'polypeptide(L)'
;MSLTVCVAPANTVAYPNGGGHLWVYLHWALALRALGCRVIWLEGLDVDERDTSPAGRRRRRGGPPRECVAALKARLASFGLADTLALYAIGGGTVPDEVAQGCLDLNAAAEADLLLNLWHSAPAGVVGRFRRTAFIDTDPGLLQIWMTTGAVQLARHDLYFTIGETVGTPAARFPD
;
A
#
# COMPACT_ATOMS: atom_id res chain seq x y z
N MET A 1 24.56 -1.21 -7.76
CA MET A 1 23.32 -1.93 -7.41
C MET A 1 22.16 -0.94 -7.49
N SER A 2 21.02 -1.35 -8.05
CA SER A 2 19.80 -0.53 -8.09
C SER A 2 19.05 -0.69 -6.76
N LEU A 3 18.56 0.41 -6.18
CA LEU A 3 17.76 0.39 -4.95
C LEU A 3 16.43 -0.33 -5.19
N THR A 4 16.03 -1.20 -4.26
CA THR A 4 14.71 -1.84 -4.26
C THR A 4 13.77 -1.14 -3.31
N VAL A 5 12.65 -0.61 -3.82
CA VAL A 5 11.62 0.07 -3.04
C VAL A 5 10.34 -0.75 -3.05
N CYS A 6 9.86 -1.12 -1.85
CA CYS A 6 8.58 -1.76 -1.66
C CYS A 6 7.51 -0.69 -1.46
N VAL A 7 6.57 -0.57 -2.38
CA VAL A 7 5.46 0.39 -2.33
C VAL A 7 4.24 -0.30 -1.75
N ALA A 8 3.74 0.19 -0.62
CA ALA A 8 2.51 -0.30 0.00
C ALA A 8 1.36 0.70 -0.25
N PRO A 9 0.51 0.47 -1.26
CA PRO A 9 -0.67 1.29 -1.52
C PRO A 9 -1.80 1.02 -0.52
N ALA A 10 -2.83 1.88 -0.51
CA ALA A 10 -3.99 1.70 0.35
C ALA A 10 -4.98 0.65 -0.21
N ASN A 11 -4.61 -0.63 -0.08
CA ASN A 11 -5.47 -1.79 -0.29
C ASN A 11 -6.16 -1.78 -1.67
N THR A 12 -5.38 -1.61 -2.75
CA THR A 12 -5.94 -1.55 -4.11
C THR A 12 -6.45 -2.91 -4.59
N VAL A 13 -5.94 -3.99 -4.00
CA VAL A 13 -6.41 -5.36 -4.27
C VAL A 13 -7.89 -5.51 -3.97
N ALA A 14 -8.38 -4.89 -2.89
CA ALA A 14 -9.79 -4.95 -2.51
C ALA A 14 -10.67 -3.90 -3.22
N TYR A 15 -10.11 -3.14 -4.18
CA TYR A 15 -10.88 -2.18 -4.96
C TYR A 15 -10.59 -2.27 -6.47
N PRO A 16 -10.96 -3.40 -7.11
CA PRO A 16 -10.63 -3.68 -8.51
C PRO A 16 -11.24 -2.66 -9.50
N ASN A 17 -12.39 -2.07 -9.15
CA ASN A 17 -13.07 -1.07 -9.98
C ASN A 17 -12.55 0.37 -9.77
N GLY A 18 -11.64 0.59 -8.82
CA GLY A 18 -11.05 1.89 -8.51
C GLY A 18 -9.90 2.24 -9.44
N GLY A 19 -10.19 2.71 -10.65
CA GLY A 19 -9.16 3.16 -11.62
C GLY A 19 -8.28 4.28 -11.08
N GLY A 20 -8.90 5.38 -10.65
CA GLY A 20 -8.21 6.52 -10.05
C GLY A 20 -7.49 6.16 -8.74
N HIS A 21 -8.10 5.31 -7.91
CA HIS A 21 -7.48 4.81 -6.67
C HIS A 21 -6.17 4.08 -6.93
N LEU A 22 -6.15 3.15 -7.91
CA LEU A 22 -4.90 2.50 -8.32
C LEU A 22 -3.89 3.52 -8.86
N TRP A 23 -4.34 4.47 -9.68
CA TRP A 23 -3.47 5.43 -10.36
C TRP A 23 -2.64 6.28 -9.38
N VAL A 24 -3.22 6.68 -8.24
CA VAL A 24 -2.51 7.44 -7.19
C VAL A 24 -1.20 6.76 -6.79
N TYR A 25 -1.24 5.44 -6.56
CA TYR A 25 -0.06 4.68 -6.13
C TYR A 25 0.82 4.22 -7.29
N LEU A 26 0.20 3.92 -8.44
CA LEU A 26 0.94 3.56 -9.65
C LEU A 26 1.85 4.70 -10.11
N HIS A 27 1.43 5.95 -9.95
CA HIS A 27 2.26 7.12 -10.25
C HIS A 27 3.60 7.08 -9.49
N TRP A 28 3.59 6.77 -8.20
CA TRP A 28 4.81 6.61 -7.40
C TRP A 28 5.67 5.44 -7.86
N ALA A 29 5.06 4.27 -8.08
CA ALA A 29 5.77 3.09 -8.56
C ALA A 29 6.47 3.33 -9.91
N LEU A 30 5.78 3.98 -10.86
CA LEU A 30 6.34 4.30 -12.18
C LEU A 30 7.45 5.36 -12.10
N ALA A 31 7.29 6.39 -11.26
CA ALA A 31 8.32 7.40 -11.05
C ALA A 31 9.61 6.80 -10.45
N LEU A 32 9.48 5.93 -9.44
CA LEU A 32 10.61 5.20 -8.86
C LEU A 32 11.33 4.33 -9.89
N ARG A 33 10.58 3.63 -10.76
CA ARG A 33 11.17 2.86 -11.86
C ARG A 33 11.90 3.75 -12.86
N ALA A 34 11.35 4.91 -13.20
CA ALA A 34 12.00 5.87 -14.08
C ALA A 34 13.31 6.42 -13.50
N LEU A 35 13.42 6.50 -12.17
CA LEU A 35 14.65 6.83 -11.44
C LEU A 35 15.63 5.65 -11.33
N GLY A 36 15.29 4.49 -11.90
CA GLY A 36 16.15 3.30 -11.92
C GLY A 36 16.02 2.39 -10.70
N CYS A 37 14.99 2.56 -9.85
CA CYS A 37 14.71 1.65 -8.75
C CYS A 37 14.01 0.37 -9.23
N ARG A 38 14.28 -0.76 -8.57
CA ARG A 38 13.40 -1.93 -8.60
C ARG A 38 12.22 -1.66 -7.68
N VAL A 39 11.01 -1.99 -8.11
CA VAL A 39 9.79 -1.78 -7.32
C VAL A 39 9.15 -3.12 -6.98
N ILE A 40 8.73 -3.27 -5.73
CA ILE A 40 7.83 -4.32 -5.25
C ILE A 40 6.50 -3.65 -4.90
N TRP A 41 5.38 -4.24 -5.31
CA TRP A 41 4.04 -3.75 -4.97
C TRP A 41 3.46 -4.61 -3.85
N LEU A 42 3.17 -4.04 -2.68
CA LEU A 42 2.78 -4.80 -1.49
C LEU A 42 1.31 -4.60 -1.11
N GLU A 43 0.51 -5.67 -1.14
CA GLU A 43 -0.91 -5.61 -0.78
C GLU A 43 -1.26 -6.45 0.45
N GLY A 44 -2.10 -5.87 1.30
CA GLY A 44 -2.71 -6.57 2.43
C GLY A 44 -4.03 -7.22 2.02
N LEU A 45 -4.21 -8.49 2.36
CA LEU A 45 -5.44 -9.25 2.15
C LEU A 45 -6.11 -9.54 3.48
N ASP A 46 -7.42 -9.33 3.53
CA ASP A 46 -8.25 -9.79 4.65
C ASP A 46 -8.83 -11.17 4.33
N VAL A 47 -8.12 -12.20 4.79
CA VAL A 47 -8.46 -13.61 4.58
C VAL A 47 -9.36 -14.21 5.67
N ASP A 48 -9.72 -13.44 6.72
CA ASP A 48 -10.62 -13.92 7.77
C ASP A 48 -12.08 -13.61 7.44
N GLU A 49 -12.72 -14.53 6.72
CA GLU A 49 -14.12 -14.40 6.27
C GLU A 49 -15.14 -14.25 7.41
N ARG A 50 -14.74 -14.52 8.66
CA ARG A 50 -15.61 -14.42 9.84
C ARG A 50 -15.80 -12.98 10.33
N ASP A 51 -14.91 -12.05 9.98
CA ASP A 51 -15.04 -10.64 10.41
C ASP A 51 -16.13 -9.93 9.59
N THR A 52 -17.33 -9.86 10.16
CA THR A 52 -18.47 -9.17 9.53
C THR A 52 -18.54 -7.70 9.91
N SER A 53 -17.56 -7.11 10.59
CA SER A 53 -17.58 -5.68 10.97
C SER A 53 -17.59 -4.75 9.75
N PRO A 54 -18.06 -3.49 9.88
CA PRO A 54 -17.95 -2.50 8.80
C PRO A 54 -16.53 -2.33 8.26
N ALA A 55 -15.51 -2.46 9.12
CA ALA A 55 -14.11 -2.40 8.74
C ALA A 55 -13.69 -3.63 7.90
N GLY A 56 -14.02 -4.84 8.35
CA GLY A 56 -13.78 -6.08 7.59
C GLY A 56 -14.48 -6.07 6.23
N ARG A 57 -15.73 -5.60 6.16
CA ARG A 57 -16.45 -5.45 4.88
C ARG A 57 -15.79 -4.47 3.92
N ARG A 58 -15.23 -3.36 4.41
CA ARG A 58 -14.49 -2.41 3.57
C ARG A 58 -13.20 -3.01 3.00
N ARG A 59 -12.47 -3.79 3.81
CA ARG A 59 -11.25 -4.50 3.37
C ARG A 59 -11.52 -5.65 2.39
N ARG A 60 -12.77 -6.11 2.29
CA ARG A 60 -13.24 -7.14 1.35
C ARG A 60 -14.14 -6.60 0.23
N ARG A 61 -14.17 -5.28 0.00
CA ARG A 61 -15.14 -4.65 -0.93
C ARG A 61 -15.05 -5.19 -2.36
N GLY A 62 -13.89 -5.69 -2.77
CA GLY A 62 -13.63 -6.18 -4.13
C GLY A 62 -14.23 -7.55 -4.44
N GLY A 63 -14.71 -8.29 -3.44
CA GLY A 63 -15.19 -9.67 -3.61
C GLY A 63 -14.17 -10.72 -3.16
N PRO A 64 -14.21 -11.94 -3.71
CA PRO A 64 -13.33 -13.04 -3.31
C PRO A 64 -11.83 -12.68 -3.46
N PRO A 65 -10.97 -12.94 -2.45
CA PRO A 65 -9.56 -12.56 -2.48
C PRO A 65 -8.80 -13.07 -3.72
N ARG A 66 -9.05 -14.31 -4.14
CA ARG A 66 -8.41 -14.92 -5.32
C ARG A 66 -8.70 -14.12 -6.60
N GLU A 67 -9.95 -13.73 -6.82
CA GLU A 67 -10.36 -12.96 -8.00
C GLU A 67 -9.79 -11.55 -7.96
N CYS A 68 -9.78 -10.93 -6.77
CA CYS A 68 -9.19 -9.61 -6.54
C CYS A 68 -7.69 -9.59 -6.86
N VAL A 69 -6.94 -10.60 -6.40
CA VAL A 69 -5.51 -10.75 -6.71
C VAL A 69 -5.30 -10.94 -8.20
N ALA A 70 -6.08 -11.80 -8.87
CA ALA A 70 -5.97 -12.02 -10.30
C ALA A 70 -6.23 -10.73 -11.11
N ALA A 71 -7.27 -9.98 -10.74
CA ALA A 71 -7.60 -8.70 -11.35
C ALA A 71 -6.48 -7.66 -11.16
N LEU A 72 -5.92 -7.57 -9.95
CA LEU A 72 -4.80 -6.66 -9.68
C LEU A 72 -3.54 -7.07 -10.47
N LYS A 73 -3.18 -8.36 -10.50
CA LYS A 73 -2.04 -8.86 -11.31
C LYS A 73 -2.21 -8.48 -12.77
N ALA A 74 -3.40 -8.68 -13.35
CA ALA A 74 -3.68 -8.32 -14.74
C ALA A 74 -3.50 -6.81 -15.00
N ARG A 75 -3.95 -5.96 -14.08
CA ARG A 75 -3.77 -4.50 -14.17
C ARG A 75 -2.30 -4.09 -14.01
N LEU A 76 -1.54 -4.74 -13.13
CA LEU A 76 -0.12 -4.47 -12.92
C LEU A 76 0.76 -5.00 -14.07
N ALA A 77 0.29 -6.01 -14.82
CA ALA A 77 1.02 -6.60 -15.94
C ALA A 77 1.31 -5.59 -17.05
N SER A 78 0.35 -4.71 -17.39
CA SER A 78 0.56 -3.66 -18.40
C SER A 78 1.65 -2.65 -18.03
N PHE A 79 2.05 -2.63 -16.75
CA PHE A 79 3.11 -1.77 -16.24
C PHE A 79 4.38 -2.56 -15.87
N GLY A 80 4.44 -3.86 -16.17
CA GLY A 80 5.58 -4.72 -15.83
C GLY A 80 5.78 -4.92 -14.33
N LEU A 81 4.71 -4.90 -13.53
CA LEU A 81 4.74 -5.05 -12.07
C LEU A 81 4.10 -6.35 -11.56
N ALA A 82 3.55 -7.19 -12.45
CA ALA A 82 2.84 -8.41 -12.07
C ALA A 82 3.70 -9.42 -11.29
N ASP A 83 4.96 -9.60 -11.69
CA ASP A 83 5.90 -10.54 -11.04
C ASP A 83 6.55 -9.96 -9.77
N THR A 84 6.26 -8.69 -9.48
CA THR A 84 6.74 -7.97 -8.29
C THR A 84 5.62 -7.69 -7.28
N LEU A 85 4.43 -8.27 -7.49
CA LEU A 85 3.36 -8.22 -6.52
C LEU A 85 3.72 -9.11 -5.32
N ALA A 86 3.65 -8.54 -4.13
CA ALA A 86 3.82 -9.19 -2.85
C ALA A 86 2.53 -9.11 -2.03
N LEU A 87 2.23 -10.15 -1.28
CA LEU A 87 1.00 -10.27 -0.51
C LEU A 87 1.28 -10.61 0.95
N TYR A 88 0.44 -10.07 1.85
CA TYR A 88 0.41 -10.46 3.26
C TYR A 88 -1.02 -10.54 3.78
N ALA A 89 -1.23 -11.34 4.82
CA ALA A 89 -2.51 -11.42 5.53
C ALA A 89 -2.58 -10.32 6.60
N ILE A 90 -3.62 -9.47 6.54
CA ILE A 90 -3.80 -8.34 7.48
C ILE A 90 -3.95 -8.81 8.93
N GLY A 91 -4.64 -9.94 9.14
CA GLY A 91 -4.82 -10.56 10.46
C GLY A 91 -3.59 -11.34 10.96
N GLY A 92 -2.48 -11.31 10.22
CA GLY A 92 -1.33 -12.18 10.46
C GLY A 92 -1.48 -13.57 9.83
N GLY A 93 -0.43 -14.37 9.91
CA GLY A 93 -0.35 -15.68 9.24
C GLY A 93 0.09 -15.58 7.78
N THR A 94 -0.15 -16.66 7.03
CA THR A 94 0.24 -16.79 5.62
C THR A 94 -0.97 -16.60 4.70
N VAL A 95 -0.73 -16.00 3.54
CA VAL A 95 -1.73 -16.00 2.46
C VAL A 95 -1.80 -17.40 1.85
N PRO A 96 -2.98 -18.03 1.73
CA PRO A 96 -3.10 -19.35 1.10
C PRO A 96 -2.55 -19.37 -0.34
N ASP A 97 -1.87 -20.44 -0.74
CA ASP A 97 -1.20 -20.53 -2.05
C ASP A 97 -2.16 -20.31 -3.23
N GLU A 98 -3.38 -20.82 -3.11
CA GLU A 98 -4.47 -20.66 -4.09
C GLU A 98 -4.89 -19.20 -4.30
N VAL A 99 -4.76 -18.37 -3.27
CA VAL A 99 -4.98 -16.92 -3.32
C VAL A 99 -3.72 -16.21 -3.79
N ALA A 100 -2.56 -16.63 -3.30
CA ALA A 100 -1.27 -16.00 -3.55
C ALA A 100 -0.87 -16.06 -5.03
N GLN A 101 -1.23 -17.11 -5.76
CA GLN A 101 -1.05 -17.20 -7.22
C GLN A 101 0.38 -16.87 -7.67
N GLY A 102 1.38 -17.37 -6.92
CA GLY A 102 2.81 -17.16 -7.20
C GLY A 102 3.32 -15.74 -6.94
N CYS A 103 2.56 -14.89 -6.23
CA CYS A 103 3.06 -13.62 -5.73
C CYS A 103 4.15 -13.83 -4.67
N LEU A 104 5.00 -12.82 -4.50
CA LEU A 104 5.99 -12.80 -3.42
C LEU A 104 5.29 -12.78 -2.06
N ASP A 105 5.93 -13.36 -1.05
CA ASP A 105 5.47 -13.26 0.33
C ASP A 105 6.00 -11.97 1.00
N LEU A 106 5.55 -11.73 2.24
CA LEU A 106 6.00 -10.58 3.02
C LEU A 106 7.51 -10.62 3.31
N ASN A 107 8.11 -11.81 3.50
CA ASN A 107 9.53 -11.91 3.80
C ASN A 107 10.36 -11.47 2.59
N ALA A 108 10.03 -11.96 1.39
CA ALA A 108 10.68 -11.54 0.15
C ALA A 108 10.50 -10.03 -0.12
N ALA A 109 9.34 -9.46 0.23
CA ALA A 109 9.13 -8.02 0.14
C ALA A 109 9.99 -7.23 1.14
N ALA A 110 10.16 -7.74 2.36
CA ALA A 110 10.90 -7.11 3.44
C ALA A 110 12.42 -7.01 3.19
N GLU A 111 12.94 -7.77 2.23
CA GLU A 111 14.32 -7.64 1.72
C GLU A 111 14.56 -6.33 0.94
N ALA A 112 13.51 -5.56 0.64
CA ALA A 112 13.64 -4.25 0.00
C ALA A 112 14.45 -3.26 0.86
N ASP A 113 15.17 -2.35 0.20
CA ASP A 113 15.96 -1.32 0.86
C ASP A 113 15.11 -0.30 1.61
N LEU A 114 13.86 -0.09 1.16
CA LEU A 114 12.90 0.87 1.71
C LEU A 114 11.47 0.36 1.54
N LEU A 115 10.66 0.43 2.60
CA LEU A 115 9.20 0.47 2.51
C LEU A 115 8.74 1.91 2.32
N LEU A 116 8.07 2.18 1.20
CA LEU A 116 7.33 3.40 0.95
C LEU A 116 5.84 3.12 1.17
N ASN A 117 5.34 3.45 2.36
CA ASN A 117 3.97 3.15 2.77
C ASN A 117 3.05 4.34 2.52
N LEU A 118 2.00 4.14 1.73
CA LEU A 118 0.93 5.11 1.45
C LEU A 118 -0.42 4.67 2.06
N TRP A 119 -0.40 3.68 2.96
CA TRP A 119 -1.56 3.16 3.65
C TRP A 119 -1.45 3.33 5.16
N HIS A 120 -2.22 4.27 5.70
CA HIS A 120 -2.23 4.56 7.13
C HIS A 120 -2.72 3.40 8.01
N SER A 121 -3.43 2.42 7.42
CA SER A 121 -3.94 1.25 8.15
C SER A 121 -3.05 0.01 8.01
N ALA A 122 -1.85 0.13 7.43
CA ALA A 122 -0.90 -0.97 7.35
C ALA A 122 -0.55 -1.47 8.78
N PRO A 123 -0.63 -2.79 9.07
CA PRO A 123 -0.37 -3.30 10.41
C PRO A 123 1.06 -3.02 10.88
N ALA A 124 1.24 -2.65 12.16
CA ALA A 124 2.56 -2.38 12.73
C ALA A 124 3.53 -3.57 12.60
N GLY A 125 3.03 -4.80 12.72
CA GLY A 125 3.83 -6.02 12.54
C GLY A 125 4.32 -6.24 11.10
N VAL A 126 3.67 -5.63 10.11
CA VAL A 126 4.08 -5.66 8.69
C VAL A 126 5.10 -4.56 8.43
N VAL A 127 4.82 -3.32 8.88
CA VAL A 127 5.74 -2.18 8.74
C VAL A 127 7.08 -2.48 9.43
N GLY A 128 7.03 -3.05 10.63
CA GLY A 128 8.23 -3.40 11.41
C GLY A 128 9.10 -4.52 10.83
N ARG A 129 8.70 -5.18 9.74
CA ARG A 129 9.57 -6.15 9.04
C ARG A 129 10.65 -5.48 8.20
N PHE A 130 10.45 -4.23 7.81
CA PHE A 130 11.33 -3.53 6.88
C PHE A 130 12.43 -2.78 7.65
N ARG A 131 13.64 -2.79 7.10
CA ARG A 131 14.81 -2.13 7.71
C ARG A 131 14.74 -0.60 7.68
N ARG A 132 14.15 -0.05 6.62
CA ARG A 132 13.91 1.39 6.44
C ARG A 132 12.47 1.60 6.00
N THR A 133 11.82 2.59 6.60
CA THR A 133 10.40 2.84 6.40
C THR A 133 10.12 4.33 6.23
N ALA A 134 9.35 4.68 5.21
CA ALA A 134 8.82 6.02 5.00
C ALA A 134 7.30 5.95 4.85
N PHE A 135 6.59 6.85 5.51
CA PHE A 135 5.16 7.05 5.30
C PHE A 135 4.92 8.29 4.44
N ILE A 136 4.03 8.18 3.44
CA ILE A 136 3.52 9.33 2.68
C ILE A 136 2.04 9.48 3.00
N ASP A 137 1.69 10.61 3.61
CA ASP A 137 0.33 11.08 3.75
C ASP A 137 -0.13 11.74 2.43
N THR A 138 -1.05 11.07 1.75
CA THR A 138 -1.67 11.57 0.51
C THR A 138 -3.03 12.24 0.74
N ASP A 139 -3.49 12.35 1.98
CA ASP A 139 -4.77 12.95 2.36
C ASP A 139 -4.55 13.96 3.52
N PRO A 140 -3.77 15.03 3.25
CA PRO A 140 -3.39 15.98 4.28
C PRO A 140 -4.63 16.64 4.90
N GLY A 141 -4.62 16.76 6.23
CA GLY A 141 -5.74 17.27 7.02
C GLY A 141 -6.55 16.16 7.67
N LEU A 142 -7.28 15.35 6.89
CA LEU A 142 -8.21 14.36 7.46
C LEU A 142 -7.47 13.27 8.25
N LEU A 143 -6.38 12.72 7.70
CA LEU A 143 -5.58 11.73 8.39
C LEU A 143 -4.97 12.30 9.70
N GLN A 144 -4.51 13.55 9.67
CA GLN A 144 -3.90 14.20 10.82
C GLN A 144 -4.92 14.44 11.95
N ILE A 145 -6.17 14.78 11.60
CA ILE A 145 -7.29 14.85 12.54
C ILE A 145 -7.53 13.47 13.17
N TRP A 146 -7.59 12.41 12.36
CA TRP A 146 -7.79 11.05 12.88
C TRP A 146 -6.66 10.59 13.79
N MET A 147 -5.41 10.95 13.49
CA MET A 147 -4.27 10.65 14.35
C MET A 147 -4.37 11.41 15.68
N THR A 148 -4.65 12.71 15.64
CA THR A 148 -4.73 13.57 16.83
C THR A 148 -5.89 13.20 17.75
N THR A 149 -7.01 12.73 17.17
CA THR A 149 -8.18 12.27 17.93
C THR A 149 -8.09 10.81 18.37
N GLY A 150 -7.04 10.08 17.96
CA GLY A 150 -6.88 8.66 18.27
C GLY A 150 -7.80 7.72 17.46
N ALA A 151 -8.51 8.23 16.45
CA ALA A 151 -9.33 7.41 15.56
C ALA A 151 -8.50 6.47 14.67
N VAL A 152 -7.25 6.85 14.38
CA VAL A 152 -6.27 6.00 13.70
C VAL A 152 -4.98 5.97 14.51
N GLN A 153 -4.46 4.76 14.73
CA GLN A 153 -3.11 4.55 15.24
C GLN A 153 -2.19 4.17 14.09
N LEU A 154 -1.37 5.12 13.67
CA LEU A 154 -0.40 4.90 12.61
C LEU A 154 0.74 4.01 13.13
N ALA A 155 1.17 3.05 12.32
CA ALA A 155 2.40 2.32 12.58
C ALA A 155 3.60 3.28 12.67
N ARG A 156 4.67 2.88 13.37
CA ARG A 156 5.90 3.67 13.43
C ARG A 156 6.68 3.52 12.12
N HIS A 157 7.16 4.64 11.60
CA HIS A 157 8.06 4.73 10.44
C HIS A 157 9.32 5.54 10.82
N ASP A 158 10.39 5.40 10.04
CA ASP A 158 11.62 6.17 10.24
C ASP A 158 11.47 7.62 9.73
N LEU A 159 10.73 7.80 8.64
CA LEU A 159 10.47 9.08 7.99
C LEU A 159 8.97 9.26 7.70
N TYR A 160 8.51 10.50 7.78
CA TYR A 160 7.14 10.89 7.47
C TYR A 160 7.16 12.05 6.47
N PHE A 161 6.36 11.93 5.42
CA PHE A 161 6.15 12.93 4.39
C PHE A 161 4.65 13.17 4.24
N THR A 162 4.27 14.38 3.83
CA THR A 162 2.89 14.67 3.43
C THR A 162 2.89 15.48 2.15
N ILE A 163 1.87 15.30 1.31
CA ILE A 163 1.62 16.21 0.20
C ILE A 163 0.95 17.47 0.73
N GLY A 164 1.06 18.58 0.01
CA GLY A 164 0.34 19.80 0.38
C GLY A 164 0.91 20.56 1.58
N GLU A 165 2.17 20.34 1.96
CA GLU A 165 2.86 21.13 3.01
C GLU A 165 2.87 22.64 2.73
N THR A 166 2.71 23.03 1.46
CA THR A 166 2.66 24.44 1.05
C THR A 166 1.26 25.05 1.04
N VAL A 167 0.20 24.26 1.25
CA VAL A 167 -1.20 24.74 1.27
C VAL A 167 -1.37 25.83 2.33
N GLY A 168 -1.98 26.96 1.95
CA GLY A 168 -2.18 28.10 2.83
C GLY A 168 -0.91 28.92 3.12
N THR A 169 0.17 28.68 2.37
CA THR A 169 1.42 29.46 2.45
C THR A 169 1.71 30.17 1.12
N PRO A 170 2.52 31.24 1.11
CA PRO A 170 2.98 31.87 -0.13
C PRO A 170 3.80 30.95 -1.06
N ALA A 171 4.22 29.76 -0.60
CA ALA A 171 4.92 28.77 -1.41
C ALA A 171 3.97 27.86 -2.24
N ALA A 172 2.65 27.96 -2.05
CA ALA A 172 1.67 27.27 -2.88
C ALA A 172 1.79 27.73 -4.34
N ARG A 173 1.89 26.79 -5.27
CA ARG A 173 1.93 27.07 -6.73
C ARG A 173 0.57 26.90 -7.42
N PHE A 174 -0.44 26.53 -6.66
CA PHE A 174 -1.83 26.42 -7.11
C PHE A 174 -2.62 27.62 -6.59
N PRO A 175 -3.71 28.02 -7.27
CA PRO A 175 -4.57 29.11 -6.82
C PRO A 175 -5.23 28.80 -5.48
N ASP A 176 -5.57 29.84 -4.72
CA ASP A 176 -6.43 29.75 -3.54
C ASP A 176 -7.87 29.31 -3.89
#